data_AF-A0A9W6TV06-F1
#
_entry.id   AF-A0A9W6TV06-F1
#
_cell.length_a   1.000
_cell.length_b   1.000
_cell.length_c   1.000
_cell.angle_alpha   90.00
_cell.angle_beta   90.00
_cell.angle_gamma   90.00
#
_symmetry.space_group_name_H-M   'P 1'
#
loop_
_entity.id
_entity.type
_entity.pdbx_description
1 polymer ?
#
loop_
_entity_poly.entity_id
_entity_poly.type
_entity_poly.pdbx_seq_one_letter_code
_entity_poly.pdbx_strand_id
1 'polypeptide(L)'
;MKIHQQSEFVVFANPNVSEDNSEISYDGYATFVEDDTEFIYSLVNGTSYQVTKSKSASTEEYQCLSAEALPFGSILPALNDAVLIPSASIAGENIEFTNLLKTSFSGVDFVICASGATGFTGYSSDMTIKVEYLDSPISVPAPNKEDVLCDTVAKPTIMSATAIALLTGDAISSSSSRNLKAAERMAIEAESCECKSTPRPCIFFHGAGNKNQMDEPQDTPQNTSGKIGDMNDHAPCCSMIKYAMLNTMDNAWTDDALQQKYCDFAL
;
A
#
# COMPACT_ATOMS: atom_id res chain seq x y z
N MET A 1 7.94 -5.63 2.39
CA MET A 1 6.50 -5.45 2.68
C MET A 1 5.74 -6.73 2.33
N LYS A 2 4.73 -7.12 3.11
CA LYS A 2 3.77 -8.17 2.74
C LYS A 2 2.34 -7.64 2.91
N ILE A 3 1.44 -7.96 1.98
CA ILE A 3 0.00 -7.68 2.10
C ILE A 3 -0.71 -9.03 2.01
N HIS A 4 -1.53 -9.36 3.01
CA HIS A 4 -2.13 -10.70 3.12
C HIS A 4 -1.09 -11.84 2.96
N GLN A 5 0.06 -11.69 3.64
CA GLN A 5 1.20 -12.60 3.56
C GLN A 5 1.90 -12.73 2.19
N GLN A 6 1.45 -11.97 1.18
CA GLN A 6 2.05 -11.96 -0.16
C GLN A 6 3.12 -10.87 -0.27
N SER A 7 4.30 -11.26 -0.72
CA SER A 7 5.43 -10.35 -0.97
C SER A 7 5.51 -9.86 -2.42
N GLU A 8 4.78 -10.52 -3.32
CA GLU A 8 4.62 -10.17 -4.72
C GLU A 8 3.13 -10.17 -5.05
N PHE A 9 2.64 -9.10 -5.65
CA PHE A 9 1.24 -8.93 -6.00
C PHE A 9 1.11 -7.96 -7.16
N VAL A 10 -0.04 -8.04 -7.85
CA VAL A 10 -0.35 -7.20 -9.01
C VAL A 10 -1.49 -6.27 -8.67
N VAL A 11 -1.33 -5.00 -9.04
CA VAL A 11 -2.38 -3.99 -8.98
C VAL A 11 -2.70 -3.56 -10.39
N PHE A 12 -3.98 -3.58 -10.74
CA PHE A 12 -4.45 -3.06 -12.02
C PHE A 12 -5.05 -1.67 -11.83
N ALA A 13 -4.81 -0.77 -12.78
CA ALA A 13 -5.34 0.57 -12.77
C ALA A 13 -5.70 1.06 -14.18
N ASN A 14 -6.87 1.68 -14.31
CA ASN A 14 -7.32 2.41 -15.47
C ASN A 14 -7.25 3.92 -15.16
N PRO A 15 -6.47 4.71 -15.90
CA PRO A 15 -6.50 6.15 -15.76
C PRO A 15 -7.81 6.72 -16.32
N ASN A 16 -8.42 7.61 -15.54
CA ASN A 16 -9.58 8.41 -15.92
C ASN A 16 -9.13 9.87 -15.99
N VAL A 17 -8.97 10.38 -17.22
CA VAL A 17 -8.50 11.74 -17.49
C VAL A 17 -9.71 12.66 -17.70
N SER A 18 -9.68 13.86 -17.11
CA SER A 18 -10.71 14.88 -17.32
C SER A 18 -10.78 15.31 -18.79
N GLU A 19 -11.93 15.85 -19.22
CA GLU A 19 -12.15 16.26 -20.62
C GLU A 19 -11.14 17.30 -21.13
N ASP A 20 -10.64 18.15 -20.23
CA ASP A 20 -9.65 19.18 -20.51
C ASP A 20 -8.19 18.70 -20.32
N ASN A 21 -8.00 17.41 -20.02
CA ASN A 21 -6.71 16.77 -19.73
C ASN A 21 -5.93 17.40 -18.57
N SER A 22 -6.61 18.11 -17.65
CA SER A 22 -5.96 18.79 -16.53
C SER A 22 -5.89 17.95 -15.26
N GLU A 23 -6.84 17.03 -15.07
CA GLU A 23 -6.98 16.21 -13.87
C GLU A 23 -7.00 14.72 -14.22
N ILE A 24 -6.34 13.93 -13.37
CA ILE A 24 -6.31 12.46 -13.50
C ILE A 24 -6.86 11.85 -12.22
N SER A 25 -7.71 10.84 -12.39
CA SER A 25 -8.10 9.87 -11.36
C SER A 25 -7.83 8.46 -11.88
N TYR A 26 -8.00 7.44 -11.04
CA TYR A 26 -7.91 6.06 -11.50
C TYR A 26 -8.99 5.21 -10.87
N ASP A 27 -9.45 4.24 -11.65
CA ASP A 27 -10.15 3.08 -11.14
C ASP A 27 -9.17 1.92 -11.11
N GLY A 28 -9.18 1.09 -10.08
CA GLY A 28 -8.22 0.00 -9.98
C GLY A 28 -8.60 -1.03 -8.96
N TYR A 29 -7.95 -2.18 -9.02
CA TYR A 29 -8.09 -3.21 -8.00
C TYR A 29 -6.83 -4.03 -7.80
N ALA A 30 -6.77 -4.67 -6.64
CA ALA A 30 -5.81 -5.71 -6.32
C ALA A 30 -6.55 -6.87 -5.65
N THR A 31 -6.12 -8.08 -5.95
CA THR A 31 -6.67 -9.31 -5.35
C THR A 31 -5.58 -9.98 -4.55
N PHE A 32 -5.94 -10.37 -3.33
CA PHE A 32 -5.09 -11.13 -2.43
C PHE A 32 -5.82 -12.39 -1.98
N VAL A 33 -5.07 -13.43 -1.70
CA VAL A 33 -5.57 -14.71 -1.20
C VAL A 33 -4.77 -15.04 0.05
N GLU A 34 -5.48 -15.25 1.15
CA GLU A 34 -4.93 -15.69 2.42
C GLU A 34 -5.74 -16.90 2.89
N ASP A 35 -5.08 -18.04 3.02
CA ASP A 35 -5.69 -19.34 3.24
C ASP A 35 -6.80 -19.66 2.21
N ASP A 36 -8.06 -19.76 2.66
CA ASP A 36 -9.24 -20.02 1.83
C ASP A 36 -10.12 -18.78 1.60
N THR A 37 -9.57 -17.60 1.87
CA THR A 37 -10.27 -16.32 1.73
C THR A 37 -9.59 -15.44 0.68
N GLU A 38 -10.38 -14.98 -0.29
CA GLU A 38 -9.98 -13.98 -1.26
C GLU A 38 -10.42 -12.60 -0.79
N PHE A 39 -9.50 -11.64 -0.85
CA PHE A 39 -9.69 -10.24 -0.53
C PHE A 39 -9.48 -9.41 -1.81
N ILE A 40 -10.50 -8.67 -2.22
CA ILE A 40 -10.44 -7.78 -3.39
C ILE A 40 -10.56 -6.34 -2.90
N TYR A 41 -9.54 -5.54 -3.16
CA TYR A 41 -9.52 -4.11 -2.88
C TYR A 41 -9.77 -3.37 -4.17
N SER A 42 -10.83 -2.57 -4.23
CA SER A 42 -11.20 -1.83 -5.44
C SER A 42 -11.39 -0.36 -5.16
N LEU A 43 -10.98 0.49 -6.10
CA LEU A 43 -11.33 1.90 -6.19
C LEU A 43 -12.08 2.11 -7.50
N VAL A 44 -13.33 2.56 -7.43
CA VAL A 44 -14.18 2.81 -8.61
C VAL A 44 -14.89 4.14 -8.47
N ASN A 45 -14.67 5.04 -9.43
CA ASN A 45 -15.17 6.41 -9.42
C ASN A 45 -14.90 7.12 -8.08
N GLY A 46 -13.68 6.97 -7.58
CA GLY A 46 -13.24 7.53 -6.29
C GLY A 46 -13.82 6.87 -5.04
N THR A 47 -14.64 5.83 -5.17
CA THR A 47 -15.25 5.10 -4.05
C THR A 47 -14.52 3.78 -3.83
N SER A 48 -14.15 3.47 -2.58
CA SER A 48 -13.34 2.29 -2.28
C SER A 48 -14.08 1.20 -1.50
N TYR A 49 -13.80 -0.03 -1.90
CA TYR A 49 -14.44 -1.24 -1.38
C TYR A 49 -13.39 -2.30 -1.05
N GLN A 50 -13.66 -3.07 0.00
CA GLN A 50 -13.09 -4.38 0.22
C GLN A 50 -14.19 -5.42 0.02
N VAL A 51 -13.93 -6.41 -0.82
CA VAL A 51 -14.77 -7.61 -0.96
C VAL A 51 -14.02 -8.77 -0.34
N THR A 52 -14.68 -9.50 0.55
CA THR A 52 -14.14 -10.73 1.14
C THR A 52 -14.97 -11.91 0.68
N LYS A 53 -14.32 -12.87 0.01
CA LYS A 53 -14.92 -14.10 -0.49
C LYS A 53 -14.28 -15.29 0.19
N SER A 54 -15.03 -15.96 1.06
CA SER A 54 -14.60 -17.24 1.63
C SER A 54 -15.10 -18.38 0.74
N LYS A 55 -14.22 -19.32 0.36
CA LYS A 55 -14.63 -20.50 -0.43
C LYS A 55 -15.68 -21.37 0.25
N SER A 56 -15.79 -21.29 1.58
CA SER A 56 -16.76 -22.04 2.38
C SER A 56 -18.09 -21.31 2.57
N ALA A 57 -18.15 -20.01 2.25
CA ALA A 57 -19.36 -19.21 2.34
C ALA A 57 -19.98 -19.02 0.94
N SER A 58 -21.30 -19.05 0.87
CA SER A 58 -22.04 -18.78 -0.37
C SER A 58 -22.25 -17.29 -0.65
N THR A 59 -21.85 -16.42 0.27
CA THR A 59 -22.11 -14.97 0.24
C THR A 59 -20.81 -14.19 0.35
N GLU A 60 -20.71 -13.11 -0.41
CA GLU A 60 -19.60 -12.15 -0.35
C GLU A 60 -19.86 -11.11 0.75
N GLU A 61 -18.83 -10.77 1.52
CA GLU A 61 -18.89 -9.67 2.49
C GLU A 61 -18.29 -8.40 1.87
N TYR A 62 -18.93 -7.26 2.10
CA TYR A 62 -18.50 -5.97 1.56
C TYR A 62 -18.23 -4.97 2.68
N GLN A 63 -17.15 -4.21 2.54
CA GLN A 63 -16.80 -3.13 3.46
C GLN A 63 -16.37 -1.88 2.68
N CYS A 64 -16.88 -0.70 3.09
CA CYS A 64 -16.36 0.58 2.61
C CYS A 64 -14.99 0.85 3.24
N LEU A 65 -14.03 1.28 2.43
CA LEU A 65 -12.69 1.67 2.89
C LEU A 65 -12.54 3.20 2.90
N SER A 66 -11.67 3.71 3.78
CA SER A 66 -11.17 5.08 3.67
C SER A 66 -9.99 5.13 2.69
N ALA A 67 -9.57 6.33 2.26
CA ALA A 67 -8.45 6.49 1.34
C ALA A 67 -7.14 5.90 1.89
N GLU A 68 -6.94 5.99 3.22
CA GLU A 68 -5.76 5.50 3.92
C GLU A 68 -5.75 3.97 4.06
N ALA A 69 -6.91 3.32 3.98
CA ALA A 69 -7.04 1.88 4.06
C ALA A 69 -6.78 1.17 2.71
N LEU A 70 -6.62 1.94 1.62
CA LEU A 70 -6.28 1.38 0.31
C LEU A 70 -4.77 1.05 0.25
N PRO A 71 -4.38 -0.20 -0.04
CA PRO A 71 -2.97 -0.60 -0.03
C PRO A 71 -2.12 0.05 -1.13
N PHE A 72 -2.77 0.66 -2.12
CA PHE A 72 -2.17 1.38 -3.24
C PHE A 72 -2.69 2.84 -3.34
N GLY A 73 -3.26 3.36 -2.24
CA GLY A 73 -3.56 4.78 -2.12
C GLY A 73 -2.27 5.60 -2.18
N SER A 74 -2.31 6.78 -2.80
CA SER A 74 -1.18 7.74 -2.88
C SER A 74 -0.17 7.57 -4.03
N ILE A 75 -0.45 6.75 -5.04
CA ILE A 75 0.45 6.65 -6.22
C ILE A 75 0.50 7.94 -7.04
N LEU A 76 -0.64 8.62 -7.24
CA LEU A 76 -0.69 9.85 -8.04
C LEU A 76 0.13 10.99 -7.42
N PRO A 77 0.01 11.29 -6.11
CA PRO A 77 0.91 12.24 -5.45
C PRO A 77 2.40 11.90 -5.63
N ALA A 78 2.78 10.63 -5.43
CA ALA A 78 4.17 10.19 -5.60
C ALA A 78 4.68 10.43 -7.03
N LEU A 79 3.87 10.14 -8.06
CA LEU A 79 4.28 10.45 -9.44
C LEU A 79 4.34 11.96 -9.70
N ASN A 80 3.45 12.73 -9.08
CA ASN A 80 3.39 14.18 -9.25
C ASN A 80 4.62 14.90 -8.66
N ASP A 81 5.12 14.39 -7.53
CA ASP A 81 6.29 14.90 -6.83
C ASP A 81 7.61 14.39 -7.42
N ALA A 82 7.56 13.60 -8.50
CA ALA A 82 8.75 13.03 -9.12
C ALA A 82 9.63 14.12 -9.77
N VAL A 83 10.91 14.15 -9.39
CA VAL A 83 11.90 15.12 -9.88
C VAL A 83 13.07 14.40 -10.55
N LEU A 84 13.50 14.90 -11.71
CA LEU A 84 14.68 14.39 -12.41
C LEU A 84 15.95 14.53 -11.55
N ILE A 85 16.76 13.47 -11.53
CA ILE A 85 18.05 13.43 -10.84
C ILE A 85 19.16 12.95 -11.79
N PRO A 86 20.40 13.39 -11.58
CA PRO A 86 21.55 13.03 -12.43
C PRO A 86 22.04 11.60 -12.21
N SER A 87 21.84 11.04 -11.01
CA SER A 87 22.40 9.76 -10.59
C SER A 87 21.72 9.28 -9.30
N ALA A 88 21.67 7.97 -9.13
CA ALA A 88 21.14 7.33 -7.94
C ALA A 88 21.96 6.10 -7.53
N SER A 89 21.88 5.71 -6.26
CA SER A 89 22.39 4.42 -5.78
C SER A 89 21.48 3.82 -4.71
N ILE A 90 21.43 2.48 -4.65
CA ILE A 90 20.71 1.71 -3.63
C ILE A 90 21.68 0.74 -2.99
N ALA A 91 21.76 0.71 -1.66
CA ALA A 91 22.68 -0.17 -0.93
C ALA A 91 24.15 -0.03 -1.37
N GLY A 92 24.54 1.18 -1.82
CA GLY A 92 25.88 1.46 -2.36
C GLY A 92 26.10 1.09 -3.82
N GLU A 93 25.15 0.42 -4.48
CA GLU A 93 25.21 0.09 -5.91
C GLU A 93 24.58 1.22 -6.75
N ASN A 94 25.29 1.70 -7.78
CA ASN A 94 24.75 2.73 -8.66
C ASN A 94 23.65 2.18 -9.57
N ILE A 95 22.60 2.98 -9.79
CA ILE A 95 21.58 2.68 -10.80
C ILE A 95 21.99 3.33 -12.11
N GLU A 96 22.37 2.50 -13.08
CA GLU A 96 22.79 2.95 -14.42
C GLU A 96 21.57 3.11 -15.33
N PHE A 97 20.99 4.32 -15.34
CA PHE A 97 19.83 4.65 -16.17
C PHE A 97 19.82 6.14 -16.55
N THR A 98 19.31 6.50 -17.73
CA THR A 98 19.37 7.88 -18.26
C THR A 98 18.27 8.80 -17.73
N ASN A 99 17.04 8.30 -17.61
CA ASN A 99 15.90 9.06 -17.12
C ASN A 99 15.57 8.65 -15.69
N LEU A 100 16.43 9.07 -14.76
CA LEU A 100 16.25 8.84 -13.34
C LEU A 100 15.41 9.94 -12.73
N LEU A 101 14.40 9.56 -11.96
CA LEU A 101 13.64 10.47 -11.12
C LEU A 101 13.70 10.00 -9.67
N LYS A 102 13.65 10.94 -8.74
CA LYS A 102 13.36 10.65 -7.34
C LYS A 102 11.93 10.98 -7.00
N THR A 103 11.35 10.20 -6.11
CA THR A 103 10.09 10.52 -5.44
C THR A 103 10.01 9.85 -4.07
N SER A 104 8.94 10.10 -3.33
CA SER A 104 8.58 9.37 -2.13
C SER A 104 7.17 8.79 -2.27
N PHE A 105 6.99 7.53 -1.86
CA PHE A 105 5.71 6.85 -1.81
C PHE A 105 5.51 6.26 -0.42
N SER A 106 4.42 6.65 0.26
CA SER A 106 4.11 6.23 1.63
C SER A 106 5.26 6.49 2.63
N GLY A 107 6.00 7.58 2.43
CA GLY A 107 7.13 7.99 3.29
C GLY A 107 8.44 7.27 2.99
N VAL A 108 8.47 6.35 2.02
CA VAL A 108 9.68 5.65 1.57
C VAL A 108 10.17 6.30 0.30
N ASP A 109 11.48 6.49 0.22
CA ASP A 109 12.15 7.08 -0.93
C ASP A 109 12.26 6.07 -2.09
N PHE A 110 11.96 6.51 -3.31
CA PHE A 110 12.05 5.72 -4.53
C PHE A 110 12.87 6.41 -5.61
N VAL A 111 13.59 5.59 -6.38
CA VAL A 111 14.19 5.98 -7.64
C VAL A 111 13.41 5.36 -8.78
N ILE A 112 12.91 6.17 -9.71
CA ILE A 112 12.17 5.74 -10.89
C ILE A 112 13.10 5.71 -12.10
N CYS A 113 13.16 4.55 -12.76
CA CYS A 113 13.75 4.35 -14.08
C CYS A 113 12.65 4.35 -15.15
N ALA A 114 12.45 5.49 -15.80
CA ALA A 114 11.40 5.65 -16.80
C ALA A 114 11.80 5.10 -18.18
N SER A 115 11.11 4.06 -18.66
CA SER A 115 11.43 3.38 -19.91
C SER A 115 10.56 3.83 -21.10
N GLY A 116 9.79 4.92 -20.94
CA GLY A 116 8.88 5.42 -21.97
C GLY A 116 7.71 4.46 -22.17
N ALA A 117 7.44 4.06 -23.41
CA ALA A 117 6.27 3.24 -23.77
C ALA A 117 6.24 1.83 -23.17
N THR A 118 7.34 1.34 -22.60
CA THR A 118 7.38 0.03 -21.93
C THR A 118 7.07 0.11 -20.43
N GLY A 119 6.79 1.30 -19.90
CA GLY A 119 6.51 1.52 -18.49
C GLY A 119 7.69 2.10 -17.73
N PHE A 120 7.76 1.81 -16.43
CA PHE A 120 8.84 2.25 -15.56
C PHE A 120 9.04 1.30 -14.39
N THR A 121 10.22 1.37 -13.78
CA THR A 121 10.51 0.62 -12.54
C THR A 121 10.87 1.60 -11.44
N GLY A 122 10.17 1.54 -10.31
CA GLY A 122 10.50 2.22 -9.07
C GLY A 122 11.29 1.29 -8.16
N TYR A 123 12.47 1.73 -7.72
CA TYR A 123 13.33 0.99 -6.81
C TYR A 123 13.41 1.69 -5.45
N SER A 124 13.22 0.93 -4.37
CA SER A 124 13.62 1.31 -3.01
C SER A 124 14.40 0.18 -2.34
N SER A 125 14.83 0.38 -1.09
CA SER A 125 15.43 -0.69 -0.27
C SER A 125 14.46 -1.83 0.03
N ASP A 126 13.16 -1.52 0.14
CA ASP A 126 12.17 -2.41 0.75
C ASP A 126 11.26 -3.10 -0.27
N MET A 127 11.10 -2.48 -1.44
CA MET A 127 10.29 -3.01 -2.53
C MET A 127 10.75 -2.50 -3.90
N THR A 128 10.45 -3.29 -4.92
CA THR A 128 10.56 -2.87 -6.33
C THR A 128 9.16 -2.84 -6.93
N ILE A 129 8.78 -1.72 -7.54
CA ILE A 129 7.51 -1.55 -8.23
C ILE A 129 7.80 -1.55 -9.72
N LYS A 130 7.28 -2.53 -10.44
CA LYS A 130 7.35 -2.57 -11.90
C LYS A 130 6.00 -2.18 -12.48
N VAL A 131 5.99 -1.17 -13.33
CA VAL A 131 4.79 -0.70 -14.02
C VAL A 131 4.89 -1.07 -15.49
N GLU A 132 3.84 -1.71 -15.99
CA GLU A 132 3.66 -2.09 -17.39
C GLU A 132 2.35 -1.48 -17.90
N TYR A 133 2.36 -0.93 -19.10
CA TYR A 133 1.15 -0.41 -19.72
C TYR A 133 0.45 -1.49 -20.53
N LEU A 134 -0.86 -1.61 -20.34
CA LEU A 134 -1.70 -2.54 -21.07
C LEU A 134 -2.35 -1.85 -22.27
N ASP A 135 -2.57 -2.60 -23.35
CA ASP A 135 -3.18 -2.11 -24.59
C ASP A 135 -4.66 -1.74 -24.44
N SER A 136 -5.32 -2.22 -23.38
CA SER A 136 -6.75 -2.02 -23.17
C SER A 136 -7.09 -1.90 -21.68
N PRO A 137 -8.09 -1.09 -21.32
CA PRO A 137 -8.57 -0.99 -19.95
C PRO A 137 -9.09 -2.35 -19.43
N ILE A 138 -8.93 -2.55 -18.13
CA ILE A 138 -9.38 -3.75 -17.41
C ILE A 138 -10.73 -3.51 -16.73
N SER A 139 -11.53 -4.55 -16.53
CA SER A 139 -12.76 -4.42 -15.74
C SER A 139 -12.43 -4.40 -14.25
N VAL A 140 -12.84 -3.34 -13.54
CA VAL A 140 -12.60 -3.21 -12.10
C VAL A 140 -13.81 -3.75 -11.33
N PRO A 141 -13.66 -4.80 -10.50
CA PRO A 141 -14.76 -5.35 -9.72
C PRO A 141 -15.30 -4.31 -8.72
N ALA A 142 -16.62 -4.13 -8.68
CA ALA A 142 -17.29 -3.31 -7.67
C ALA A 142 -18.67 -3.92 -7.33
N PRO A 143 -19.17 -3.74 -6.10
CA PRO A 143 -20.52 -4.13 -5.75
C PRO A 143 -21.55 -3.30 -6.51
N ASN A 144 -22.78 -3.82 -6.64
CA ASN A 144 -23.88 -3.01 -7.14
C ASN A 144 -24.17 -1.88 -6.15
N LYS A 145 -24.33 -0.66 -6.66
CA LYS A 145 -24.61 0.54 -5.84
C LYS A 145 -25.89 0.44 -5.02
N GLU A 146 -26.82 -0.44 -5.40
CA GLU A 146 -28.06 -0.68 -4.67
C GLU A 146 -27.85 -1.53 -3.41
N ASP A 147 -26.77 -2.33 -3.37
CA ASP A 147 -26.46 -3.25 -2.27
C ASP A 147 -25.53 -2.60 -1.22
N VAL A 148 -24.70 -1.62 -1.62
CA VAL A 148 -23.72 -0.96 -0.74
C VAL A 148 -23.57 0.52 -1.10
N LEU A 149 -23.83 1.41 -0.12
CA LEU A 149 -23.60 2.85 -0.20
C LEU A 149 -22.31 3.22 0.53
N CYS A 150 -21.27 3.60 -0.23
CA CYS A 150 -20.00 4.10 0.29
C CYS A 150 -19.75 5.53 -0.18
N ASP A 151 -19.04 6.32 0.64
CA ASP A 151 -18.64 7.67 0.30
C ASP A 151 -17.44 7.69 -0.67
N THR A 152 -17.34 8.75 -1.46
CA THR A 152 -16.17 9.00 -2.31
C THR A 152 -14.98 9.44 -1.46
N VAL A 153 -13.87 8.72 -1.56
CA VAL A 153 -12.65 8.95 -0.77
C VAL A 153 -11.47 9.46 -1.58
N ALA A 154 -11.46 9.22 -2.90
CA ALA A 154 -10.41 9.70 -3.80
C ALA A 154 -10.94 10.78 -4.74
N LYS A 155 -10.13 11.82 -4.95
CA LYS A 155 -10.45 12.95 -5.84
C LYS A 155 -9.47 12.99 -7.01
N PRO A 156 -9.91 13.50 -8.17
CA PRO A 156 -9.00 13.80 -9.26
C PRO A 156 -7.87 14.73 -8.82
N THR A 157 -6.69 14.53 -9.39
CA THR A 157 -5.47 15.27 -9.05
C THR A 157 -4.92 15.95 -10.30
N ILE A 158 -4.53 17.22 -10.18
CA ILE A 158 -3.81 17.94 -11.24
C ILE A 158 -2.39 17.41 -11.31
N MET A 159 -2.00 16.93 -12.48
CA MET A 159 -0.72 16.24 -12.69
C MET A 159 0.31 17.14 -13.39
N SER A 160 1.58 16.99 -13.00
CA SER A 160 2.72 17.61 -13.67
C SER A 160 2.97 16.94 -15.02
N ALA A 161 3.64 17.64 -15.93
CA ALA A 161 3.97 17.08 -17.25
C ALA A 161 4.83 15.80 -17.15
N THR A 162 5.71 15.73 -16.16
CA THR A 162 6.52 14.54 -15.86
C THR A 162 5.64 13.37 -15.43
N ALA A 163 4.68 13.62 -14.55
CA ALA A 163 3.79 12.59 -14.04
C ALA A 163 2.84 12.08 -15.13
N ILE A 164 2.34 12.95 -16.00
CA ILE A 164 1.57 12.56 -17.18
C ILE A 164 2.41 11.64 -18.07
N ALA A 165 3.66 12.01 -18.39
CA ALA A 165 4.54 11.17 -19.20
C ALA A 165 4.81 9.79 -18.55
N LEU A 166 4.93 9.73 -17.22
CA LEU A 166 5.03 8.47 -16.47
C LEU A 166 3.72 7.66 -16.44
N LEU A 167 2.57 8.25 -16.71
CA LEU A 167 1.28 7.55 -16.75
C LEU A 167 0.91 7.10 -18.17
N THR A 168 1.34 7.85 -19.18
CA THR A 168 1.01 7.60 -20.59
C THR A 168 2.11 6.87 -21.34
N GLY A 169 3.34 6.81 -20.78
CA GLY A 169 4.51 6.29 -21.47
C GLY A 169 5.13 7.25 -22.49
N ASP A 170 4.74 8.52 -22.46
CA ASP A 170 5.34 9.56 -23.28
C ASP A 170 6.79 9.85 -22.86
N ALA A 171 7.54 10.48 -23.76
CA ALA A 171 8.91 10.87 -23.48
C ALA A 171 8.96 11.96 -22.37
N ILE A 172 9.69 11.68 -21.30
CA ILE A 172 9.97 12.67 -20.27
C ILE A 172 10.89 13.74 -20.86
N SER A 173 10.43 14.99 -20.87
CA SER A 173 11.25 16.10 -21.35
C SER A 173 12.47 16.28 -20.45
N SER A 174 13.64 15.89 -20.95
CA SER A 174 14.90 16.24 -20.31
C SER A 174 15.09 17.75 -20.50
N SER A 175 14.68 18.54 -19.51
CA SER A 175 15.06 19.95 -19.54
C SER A 175 16.59 20.00 -19.53
N SER A 176 17.19 20.47 -20.62
CA SER A 176 18.60 20.86 -20.70
C SER A 176 18.84 22.16 -19.92
N SER A 177 18.18 22.30 -18.76
CA SER A 177 18.40 23.42 -17.87
C SER A 177 19.85 23.29 -17.37
N ARG A 178 20.65 24.31 -17.66
CA ARG A 178 22.05 24.37 -17.25
C ARG A 178 22.12 24.07 -15.76
N ASN A 179 22.91 23.06 -15.39
CA ASN A 179 23.17 22.58 -14.04
C ASN A 179 23.60 23.71 -13.08
N LEU A 180 22.64 24.50 -12.59
CA LEU A 180 22.88 25.63 -11.68
C LEU A 180 22.59 25.29 -10.22
N LYS A 181 21.99 24.11 -9.95
CA LYS A 181 21.99 23.49 -8.62
C LYS A 181 23.03 22.38 -8.60
N ALA A 182 23.73 22.22 -7.48
CA ALA A 182 24.52 21.01 -7.23
C ALA A 182 23.62 19.82 -7.53
N ALA A 183 24.04 18.97 -8.46
CA ALA A 183 23.18 17.93 -9.01
C ALA A 183 22.79 16.98 -7.86
N GLU A 184 21.52 16.99 -7.46
CA GLU A 184 21.03 16.26 -6.29
C GLU A 184 21.11 14.76 -6.58
N ARG A 185 22.21 14.12 -6.16
CA ARG A 185 22.33 12.67 -6.12
C ARG A 185 21.41 12.13 -5.04
N MET A 186 20.70 11.05 -5.35
CA MET A 186 19.93 10.29 -4.38
C MET A 186 20.68 9.01 -4.01
N ALA A 187 20.79 8.73 -2.72
CA ALA A 187 21.33 7.47 -2.22
C ALA A 187 20.32 6.89 -1.23
N ILE A 188 19.78 5.72 -1.55
CA ILE A 188 18.95 4.95 -0.64
C ILE A 188 19.87 3.93 0.05
N GLU A 189 20.01 4.05 1.36
CA GLU A 189 20.76 3.07 2.15
C GLU A 189 19.93 1.77 2.28
N ALA A 190 20.59 0.63 2.40
CA ALA A 190 19.89 -0.59 2.76
C ALA A 190 19.38 -0.45 4.21
N GLU A 191 18.06 -0.43 4.41
CA GLU A 191 17.50 -0.40 5.75
C GLU A 191 17.63 -1.78 6.42
N SER A 192 18.73 -2.02 7.13
CA SER A 192 18.74 -3.02 8.20
C SER A 192 18.27 -2.33 9.49
N CYS A 193 16.97 -2.38 9.76
CA CYS A 193 16.46 -1.97 11.06
C CYS A 193 16.95 -2.96 12.12
N GLU A 194 17.97 -2.58 12.89
CA GLU A 194 18.43 -3.34 14.05
C GLU A 194 17.87 -2.74 15.34
N CYS A 195 17.54 -3.58 16.31
CA CYS A 195 17.13 -3.07 17.61
C CYS A 195 18.33 -2.45 18.34
N LYS A 196 18.22 -1.15 18.65
CA LYS A 196 19.24 -0.43 19.43
C LYS A 196 19.28 -0.82 20.91
N SER A 197 18.33 -1.63 21.37
CA SER A 197 18.23 -2.12 22.74
C SER A 197 18.16 -3.64 22.78
N THR A 198 18.25 -4.22 23.97
CA THR A 198 17.96 -5.66 24.16
C THR A 198 16.51 -5.96 23.72
N PRO A 199 16.29 -6.86 22.75
CA PRO A 199 14.95 -7.26 22.34
C PRO A 199 14.11 -7.78 23.51
N ARG A 200 12.79 -7.55 23.47
CA ARG A 200 11.85 -7.92 24.54
C ARG A 200 10.68 -8.73 23.99
N PRO A 201 9.98 -9.54 24.80
CA PRO A 201 8.71 -10.12 24.37
C PRO A 201 7.73 -8.99 24.00
N CYS A 202 7.09 -9.12 22.85
CA CYS A 202 6.13 -8.17 22.33
C CYS A 202 4.76 -8.82 22.18
N ILE A 203 3.73 -8.03 22.47
CA ILE A 203 2.35 -8.40 22.19
C ILE A 203 1.71 -7.31 21.34
N PHE A 204 1.07 -7.72 20.25
CA PHE A 204 0.37 -6.82 19.34
C PHE A 204 -1.13 -6.93 19.55
N PHE A 205 -1.78 -5.78 19.64
CA PHE A 205 -3.23 -5.67 19.72
C PHE A 205 -3.74 -5.15 18.38
N HIS A 206 -4.79 -5.78 17.85
CA HIS A 206 -5.52 -5.23 16.71
C HIS A 206 -6.37 -4.03 17.14
N GLY A 207 -6.79 -3.21 16.16
CA GLY A 207 -7.73 -2.11 16.37
C GLY A 207 -9.18 -2.58 16.51
N ALA A 208 -10.13 -1.84 15.93
CA ALA A 208 -11.56 -2.19 15.98
C ALA A 208 -11.97 -3.23 14.92
N GLY A 209 -13.10 -3.90 15.17
CA GLY A 209 -13.79 -4.73 14.17
C GLY A 209 -13.31 -6.17 14.07
N ASN A 210 -12.73 -6.72 15.14
CA ASN A 210 -12.52 -8.17 15.27
C ASN A 210 -13.65 -8.80 16.08
N LYS A 211 -14.29 -9.84 15.54
CA LYS A 211 -15.37 -10.60 16.23
C LYS A 211 -14.85 -11.73 17.11
N ASN A 212 -13.61 -12.17 16.87
CA ASN A 212 -13.02 -13.27 17.60
C ASN A 212 -12.46 -12.81 18.94
N GLN A 213 -12.44 -13.73 19.90
CA GLN A 213 -11.80 -13.52 21.18
C GLN A 213 -11.11 -14.82 21.60
N MET A 214 -9.87 -14.71 22.07
CA MET A 214 -9.14 -15.82 22.68
C MET A 214 -8.86 -15.49 24.14
N ASP A 215 -8.62 -16.53 24.95
CA ASP A 215 -8.28 -16.36 26.36
C ASP A 215 -6.77 -16.20 26.59
N GLU A 216 -5.94 -16.48 25.59
CA GLU A 216 -4.48 -16.35 25.64
C GLU A 216 -3.94 -15.64 24.38
N PRO A 217 -2.78 -14.96 24.47
CA PRO A 217 -2.10 -14.41 23.31
C PRO A 217 -1.64 -15.50 22.33
N GLN A 218 -1.92 -15.32 21.05
CA GLN A 218 -1.64 -16.31 20.00
C GLN A 218 -0.29 -16.08 19.32
N ASP A 219 0.27 -17.11 18.71
CA ASP A 219 1.52 -17.01 17.91
C ASP A 219 1.31 -16.42 16.52
N THR A 220 0.08 -16.41 16.01
CA THR A 220 -0.26 -15.94 14.67
C THR A 220 -1.44 -14.94 14.70
N PRO A 221 -1.53 -14.03 13.71
CA PRO A 221 -2.61 -13.05 13.63
C PRO A 221 -3.90 -13.60 12.99
N GLN A 222 -3.97 -14.89 12.64
CA GLN A 222 -5.03 -15.46 11.79
C GLN A 222 -6.45 -15.19 12.30
N ASN A 223 -6.70 -15.29 13.62
CA ASN A 223 -8.04 -15.03 14.16
C ASN A 223 -8.30 -13.54 14.45
N THR A 224 -7.55 -12.61 13.88
CA THR A 224 -7.87 -11.17 13.97
C THR A 224 -8.80 -10.69 12.87
N SER A 225 -9.36 -11.59 12.05
CA SER A 225 -10.20 -11.23 10.89
C SER A 225 -9.51 -10.27 9.92
N GLY A 226 -8.21 -10.46 9.70
CA GLY A 226 -7.39 -9.62 8.82
C GLY A 226 -7.11 -8.22 9.34
N LYS A 227 -7.39 -7.92 10.62
CA LYS A 227 -7.18 -6.58 11.21
C LYS A 227 -5.72 -6.28 11.54
N ILE A 228 -4.86 -7.29 11.59
CA ILE A 228 -3.42 -7.11 11.77
C ILE A 228 -2.66 -8.13 10.90
N GLY A 229 -1.55 -7.70 10.31
CA GLY A 229 -0.65 -8.56 9.55
C GLY A 229 0.38 -9.27 10.43
N ASP A 230 1.17 -10.15 9.82
CA ASP A 230 2.26 -10.85 10.50
C ASP A 230 3.50 -9.98 10.69
N MET A 231 3.85 -9.71 11.95
CA MET A 231 4.94 -8.85 12.39
C MET A 231 6.25 -9.60 12.66
N ASN A 232 6.28 -10.95 12.56
CA ASN A 232 7.44 -11.76 12.94
C ASN A 232 8.76 -11.33 12.28
N ASP A 233 8.71 -10.92 11.01
CA ASP A 233 9.88 -10.49 10.25
C ASP A 233 10.15 -8.97 10.32
N HIS A 234 9.30 -8.19 11.00
CA HIS A 234 9.29 -6.72 10.89
C HIS A 234 9.42 -5.99 12.24
N ALA A 235 9.60 -6.72 13.34
CA ALA A 235 9.77 -6.15 14.68
C ALA A 235 11.14 -6.55 15.29
N PRO A 236 12.26 -5.94 14.84
CA PRO A 236 13.61 -6.34 15.24
C PRO A 236 13.90 -6.17 16.74
N CYS A 237 13.08 -5.37 17.44
CA CYS A 237 13.13 -5.20 18.89
C CYS A 237 12.33 -6.24 19.69
N CYS A 238 11.71 -7.20 19.02
CA CYS A 238 10.91 -8.23 19.66
C CYS A 238 11.69 -9.54 19.71
N SER A 239 11.91 -10.09 20.91
CA SER A 239 12.51 -11.43 21.08
C SER A 239 11.49 -12.55 20.83
N MET A 240 10.20 -12.22 20.94
CA MET A 240 9.05 -13.06 20.69
C MET A 240 7.89 -12.15 20.33
N ILE A 241 7.01 -12.61 19.44
CA ILE A 241 5.80 -11.90 19.07
C ILE A 241 4.59 -12.74 19.42
N LYS A 242 3.61 -12.11 20.05
CA LYS A 242 2.27 -12.66 20.30
C LYS A 242 1.20 -11.68 19.84
N TYR A 243 0.00 -12.20 19.58
CA TYR A 243 -1.15 -11.42 19.13
C TYR A 243 -2.30 -11.57 20.13
N ALA A 244 -2.75 -10.44 20.68
CA ALA A 244 -3.93 -10.39 21.55
C ALA A 244 -5.20 -10.34 20.69
N MET A 245 -6.18 -11.19 21.02
CA MET A 245 -7.44 -11.30 20.27
C MET A 245 -8.61 -10.89 21.16
N LEU A 246 -9.17 -9.72 20.85
CA LEU A 246 -10.24 -9.08 21.60
C LEU A 246 -11.47 -8.93 20.70
N ASN A 247 -12.66 -9.27 21.21
CA ASN A 247 -13.90 -9.00 20.48
C ASN A 247 -14.25 -7.52 20.59
N THR A 248 -13.75 -6.76 19.62
CA THR A 248 -13.93 -5.30 19.47
C THR A 248 -15.04 -4.95 18.49
N MET A 249 -15.76 -5.96 18.00
CA MET A 249 -16.96 -5.79 17.19
C MET A 249 -18.21 -5.68 18.07
N ASP A 250 -18.33 -6.56 19.06
CA ASP A 250 -19.48 -6.60 19.97
C ASP A 250 -19.26 -5.79 21.26
N ASN A 251 -18.00 -5.54 21.63
CA ASN A 251 -17.65 -4.77 22.83
C ASN A 251 -16.86 -3.52 22.46
N ALA A 252 -17.29 -2.38 22.96
CA ALA A 252 -16.58 -1.12 22.78
C ALA A 252 -15.29 -1.09 23.61
N TRP A 253 -14.30 -0.29 23.21
CA TRP A 253 -13.07 -0.07 23.98
C TRP A 253 -13.30 0.53 25.39
N THR A 254 -14.49 1.08 25.64
CA THR A 254 -14.91 1.59 26.95
C THR A 254 -15.58 0.54 27.83
N ASP A 255 -15.70 -0.71 27.36
CA ASP A 255 -16.24 -1.81 28.15
C ASP A 255 -15.22 -2.28 29.20
N ASP A 256 -15.64 -2.34 30.46
CA ASP A 256 -14.76 -2.67 31.59
C ASP A 256 -14.18 -4.09 31.47
N ALA A 257 -14.94 -5.06 30.96
CA ALA A 257 -14.46 -6.43 30.84
C ALA A 257 -13.44 -6.56 29.70
N LEU A 258 -13.66 -5.86 28.59
CA LEU A 258 -12.70 -5.78 27.49
C LEU A 258 -11.40 -5.10 27.92
N GLN A 259 -11.48 -4.00 28.68
CA GLN A 259 -10.32 -3.30 29.23
C GLN A 259 -9.53 -4.19 30.20
N GLN A 260 -10.22 -4.95 31.06
CA GLN A 260 -9.55 -5.88 31.97
C GLN A 260 -8.77 -6.95 31.19
N LYS A 261 -9.37 -7.54 30.14
CA LYS A 261 -8.66 -8.51 29.28
C LYS A 261 -7.45 -7.91 28.58
N TYR A 262 -7.57 -6.67 28.10
CA TYR A 262 -6.44 -5.95 27.53
C TYR A 262 -5.29 -5.85 28.53
N CYS A 263 -5.60 -5.50 29.79
CA CYS A 263 -4.61 -5.46 30.86
C CYS A 263 -4.00 -6.83 31.16
N ASP A 264 -4.82 -7.89 31.22
CA ASP A 264 -4.36 -9.25 31.54
C ASP A 264 -3.38 -9.78 30.47
N PHE A 265 -3.55 -9.37 29.21
CA PHE A 265 -2.60 -9.70 28.13
C PHE A 265 -1.30 -8.89 28.15
N ALA A 266 -1.31 -7.71 28.77
CA ALA A 266 -0.16 -6.80 28.80
C ALA A 266 0.78 -7.04 30.00
N LEU A 267 0.36 -7.84 30.99
CA LEU A 267 1.08 -8.13 32.24
C LEU A 267 1.82 -9.47 32.18
#